data_AF-A0A7X6T0D5-F1
#
_entry.id   AF-A0A7X6T0D5-F1
#
_cell.length_a   1.000
_cell.length_b   1.000
_cell.length_c   1.000
_cell.angle_alpha   90.00
_cell.angle_beta   90.00
_cell.angle_gamma   90.00
#
_symmetry.space_group_name_H-M   'P 1'
#
loop_
_entity.id
_entity.type
_entity.pdbx_description
1 polymer ?
#
loop_
_entity_poly.entity_id
_entity_poly.type
_entity_poly.pdbx_seq_one_letter_code
_entity_poly.pdbx_strand_id
1 'polypeptide(L)'
;MNNTPKSLRLQIGLFGRTNVGKSSFLNLISGQDVAIVSSIPGTTTDVVEKSMELLPIGPVVFLDTAGIDDISVLAAERLRMTSKVYDRADIIVLVIEARSWGEYEQRVADEAKKRNTPLVIVINKIDISRPDSTFLLTLSQITPLVMECSCVDKSIRESIISEFKRHIIESCPDDFLNPPPLIGNLVRSGGLAVLIVPIDLEAPKGRLILPQVQTIRDILDNDAGAMIVKEREYADFLQKTGLRPDIAVCDSQVVHKMVADTPPGIPCTTFSILFSRNKGDLVTAARAAAAIETLDPGDKVLIAESCSHHPIEDDIGRVKIPRWLRQYVGGDLTIDTYAGRDYPDSLSEYKVVIHCGGCMLNRREMLSRIEIAKQHGVPITNYGIAISLTQGVLQRVLSPFPAALAAYHDEINRKRGEK
;
A
#
# COMPACT_ATOMS: atom_id res chain seq x y z
N MET A 1 19.82 7.96 6.62
CA MET A 1 18.61 8.82 6.63
C MET A 1 17.84 8.80 5.31
N ASN A 2 18.26 8.04 4.28
CA ASN A 2 17.43 7.67 3.10
C ASN A 2 16.50 6.47 3.36
N ASN A 3 16.22 6.12 4.62
CA ASN A 3 15.88 4.74 5.00
C ASN A 3 14.39 4.45 5.17
N THR A 4 13.50 5.46 5.19
CA THR A 4 12.06 5.21 5.25
C THR A 4 11.58 4.72 3.88
N PRO A 5 11.03 3.50 3.76
CA PRO A 5 10.51 2.98 2.50
C PRO A 5 9.46 3.94 1.90
N LYS A 6 9.45 4.11 0.58
CA LYS A 6 8.46 4.94 -0.13
C LYS A 6 7.01 4.55 0.20
N SER A 7 6.78 3.28 0.48
CA SER A 7 5.47 2.76 0.89
C SER A 7 4.96 3.26 2.24
N LEU A 8 5.82 3.88 3.05
CA LEU A 8 5.47 4.51 4.34
C LEU A 8 5.48 6.04 4.27
N ARG A 9 5.60 6.63 3.07
CA ARG A 9 5.64 8.08 2.88
C ARG A 9 4.30 8.58 2.37
N LEU A 10 3.89 9.75 2.83
CA LEU A 10 2.70 10.43 2.30
C LEU A 10 2.94 10.77 0.83
N GLN A 11 2.06 10.28 -0.05
CA GLN A 11 2.16 10.52 -1.49
C GLN A 11 1.26 11.68 -1.89
N ILE A 12 1.84 12.74 -2.43
CA ILE A 12 1.15 13.98 -2.80
C ILE A 12 1.10 14.08 -4.32
N GLY A 13 -0.09 13.95 -4.91
CA GLY A 13 -0.29 14.10 -6.35
C GLY A 13 -0.31 15.57 -6.75
N LEU A 14 0.61 16.00 -7.62
CA LEU A 14 0.67 17.38 -8.09
C LEU A 14 0.08 17.50 -9.49
N PHE A 15 -1.09 18.13 -9.59
CA PHE A 15 -1.88 18.32 -10.81
C PHE A 15 -1.97 19.78 -11.21
N GLY A 16 -2.39 20.04 -12.45
CA GLY A 16 -2.52 21.39 -13.01
C GLY A 16 -2.18 21.39 -14.49
N ARG A 17 -2.59 22.42 -15.23
CA ARG A 17 -2.28 22.53 -16.67
C ARG A 17 -0.79 22.74 -16.93
N THR A 18 -0.38 22.66 -18.18
CA THR A 18 0.97 23.09 -18.58
C THR A 18 1.18 24.56 -18.23
N ASN A 19 2.40 24.92 -17.83
CA ASN A 19 2.82 26.30 -17.54
C ASN A 19 2.15 27.02 -16.35
N VAL A 20 1.23 26.40 -15.60
CA VAL A 20 0.65 27.00 -14.36
C VAL A 20 1.64 27.12 -13.20
N GLY A 21 2.84 26.56 -13.36
CA GLY A 21 3.94 26.70 -12.40
C GLY A 21 4.09 25.54 -11.41
N LYS A 22 3.59 24.33 -11.74
CA LYS A 22 3.76 23.11 -10.92
C LYS A 22 5.20 22.88 -10.46
N SER A 23 6.15 22.88 -11.40
CA SER A 23 7.58 22.67 -11.09
C SER A 23 8.16 23.79 -10.23
N SER A 24 7.76 25.04 -10.48
CA SER A 24 8.19 26.19 -9.67
C SER A 24 7.64 26.10 -8.25
N PHE A 25 6.39 25.69 -8.09
CA PHE A 25 5.77 25.46 -6.78
C PHE A 25 6.49 24.34 -6.02
N LEU A 26 6.76 23.21 -6.68
CA LEU A 26 7.50 22.11 -6.06
C LEU A 26 8.91 22.55 -5.62
N ASN A 27 9.62 23.33 -6.44
CA ASN A 27 10.92 23.90 -6.08
C ASN A 27 10.83 24.88 -4.90
N LEU A 28 9.77 25.69 -4.83
CA LEU A 28 9.52 26.62 -3.73
C LEU A 28 9.41 25.86 -2.40
N ILE A 29 8.60 24.80 -2.38
CA ILE A 29 8.39 23.93 -1.21
C ILE A 29 9.66 23.14 -0.86
N SER A 30 10.46 22.74 -1.86
CA SER A 30 11.70 21.97 -1.64
C SER A 30 12.86 22.78 -1.03
N GLY A 31 12.82 24.12 -1.07
CA GLY A 31 14.02 24.94 -0.90
C GLY A 31 14.36 25.45 0.50
N GLN A 32 13.93 24.81 1.59
CA GLN A 32 14.29 25.12 2.99
C GLN A 32 14.36 23.81 3.80
N ASP A 33 15.48 23.51 4.47
CA ASP A 33 15.75 22.32 5.33
C ASP A 33 15.23 20.96 4.83
N VAL A 34 15.15 20.80 3.51
CA VAL A 34 14.69 19.57 2.87
C VAL A 34 15.88 18.91 2.20
N ALA A 35 16.31 17.76 2.74
CA ALA A 35 17.23 16.89 2.03
C ALA A 35 16.48 16.26 0.84
N ILE A 36 16.81 16.69 -0.39
CA ILE A 36 16.28 16.05 -1.60
C ILE A 36 16.80 14.61 -1.62
N VAL A 37 15.90 13.64 -1.47
CA VAL A 37 16.23 12.23 -1.59
C VAL A 37 16.06 11.87 -3.06
N SER A 38 17.18 11.49 -3.69
CA SER A 38 17.35 11.15 -5.12
C SER A 38 16.10 10.66 -5.88
N SER A 39 15.93 11.14 -7.12
CA SER A 39 15.06 10.52 -8.11
C SER A 39 15.59 9.13 -8.48
N ILE A 40 14.78 8.10 -8.39
CA ILE A 40 15.08 6.80 -9.02
C ILE A 40 14.34 6.82 -10.36
N PRO A 41 15.03 6.90 -11.50
CA PRO A 41 14.39 6.73 -12.79
C PRO A 41 13.89 5.29 -12.88
N GLY A 42 12.58 5.11 -12.69
CA GLY A 42 11.86 4.07 -13.41
C GLY A 42 11.83 4.45 -14.89
N THR A 43 11.50 3.52 -15.76
CA THR A 43 11.49 3.69 -17.22
C THR A 43 10.79 4.98 -17.68
N THR A 44 10.99 5.40 -18.93
CA THR A 44 10.41 6.62 -19.57
C THR A 44 8.86 6.67 -19.62
N THR A 45 8.19 5.71 -18.97
CA THR A 45 6.74 5.54 -18.85
C THR A 45 6.27 5.46 -17.39
N ASP A 46 7.09 5.80 -16.40
CA ASP A 46 6.70 5.81 -14.98
C ASP A 46 6.45 7.24 -14.46
N VAL A 47 5.55 7.37 -13.48
CA VAL A 47 5.21 8.65 -12.84
C VAL A 47 6.47 9.25 -12.22
N VAL A 48 6.76 10.53 -12.48
CA VAL A 48 7.93 11.19 -11.91
C VAL A 48 7.74 11.38 -10.41
N GLU A 49 8.59 10.73 -9.62
CA GLU A 49 8.55 10.77 -8.15
C GLU A 49 9.66 11.67 -7.60
N LYS A 50 9.30 12.63 -6.75
CA LYS A 50 10.25 13.51 -6.05
C LYS A 50 10.09 13.32 -4.53
N SER A 51 11.11 12.74 -3.91
CA SER A 51 11.11 12.43 -2.48
C SER A 51 11.74 13.54 -1.66
N MET A 52 11.13 13.89 -0.53
CA MET A 52 11.63 14.92 0.37
C MET A 52 11.14 14.77 1.81
N GLU A 53 11.80 15.45 2.74
CA GLU A 53 11.34 15.62 4.13
C GLU A 53 10.58 16.94 4.25
N LEU A 54 9.33 16.89 4.74
CA LEU A 54 8.49 18.07 4.95
C LEU A 54 8.15 18.19 6.44
N LEU A 55 9.01 18.83 7.23
CA LEU A 55 8.75 19.01 8.67
C LEU A 55 7.53 19.91 8.93
N PRO A 56 6.63 19.57 9.88
CA PRO A 56 6.69 18.45 10.82
C PRO A 56 6.05 17.13 10.33
N ILE A 57 5.56 17.06 9.10
CA ILE A 57 4.88 15.88 8.52
C ILE A 57 5.84 14.70 8.35
N GLY A 58 7.12 14.97 8.07
CA GLY A 58 8.15 13.95 7.85
C GLY A 58 8.32 13.59 6.36
N PRO A 59 8.66 12.34 6.02
CA PRO A 59 9.01 11.98 4.65
C PRO A 59 7.79 11.89 3.74
N VAL A 60 7.83 12.62 2.62
CA VAL A 60 6.78 12.67 1.60
C VAL A 60 7.33 12.33 0.21
N VAL A 61 6.44 11.98 -0.72
CA VAL A 61 6.74 11.78 -2.13
C VAL A 61 5.77 12.57 -2.98
N PHE A 62 6.26 13.52 -3.76
CA PHE A 62 5.46 14.18 -4.78
C PHE A 62 5.39 13.33 -6.05
N LEU A 63 4.18 13.11 -6.54
CA LEU A 63 3.89 12.47 -7.81
C LEU A 63 3.63 13.58 -8.84
N ASP A 64 4.64 13.91 -9.63
CA ASP A 64 4.62 15.05 -10.54
C ASP A 64 3.99 14.68 -11.88
N THR A 65 2.84 15.27 -12.18
CA THR A 65 2.13 15.05 -13.45
C THR A 65 2.67 15.91 -14.60
N ALA A 66 3.60 16.84 -14.36
CA ALA A 66 4.12 17.73 -15.40
C ALA A 66 4.78 16.98 -16.57
N GLY A 67 5.39 15.82 -16.32
CA GLY A 67 5.95 14.95 -17.36
C GLY A 67 4.89 14.16 -18.15
N ILE A 68 3.64 14.10 -17.65
CA ILE A 68 2.52 13.40 -18.30
C ILE A 68 1.84 14.30 -19.34
N ASP A 69 1.94 15.62 -19.19
CA ASP A 69 1.34 16.60 -20.12
C ASP A 69 2.14 16.79 -21.43
N ASP A 70 3.29 16.12 -21.59
CA ASP A 70 4.13 16.23 -22.79
C ASP A 70 3.37 15.78 -24.05
N ILE A 71 3.33 16.65 -25.06
CA ILE A 71 2.64 16.44 -26.34
C ILE A 71 3.17 15.19 -27.07
N SER A 72 4.39 14.75 -26.74
CA SER A 72 5.02 13.55 -27.31
C SER A 72 4.39 12.22 -26.88
N VAL A 73 3.67 12.17 -25.74
CA VAL A 73 3.06 10.93 -25.21
C VAL A 73 1.69 10.70 -25.85
N LEU A 74 1.35 9.46 -26.25
CA LEU A 74 0.02 9.16 -26.79
C LEU A 74 -1.10 9.48 -25.78
N ALA A 75 -2.23 10.01 -26.25
CA ALA A 75 -3.32 10.48 -25.38
C ALA A 75 -3.85 9.38 -24.42
N ALA A 76 -3.95 8.14 -24.89
CA ALA A 76 -4.34 6.99 -24.06
C ALA A 76 -3.33 6.70 -22.95
N GLU A 77 -2.03 6.79 -23.25
CA GLU A 77 -0.97 6.56 -22.27
C GLU A 77 -0.94 7.68 -21.22
N ARG A 78 -1.19 8.93 -21.60
CA ARG A 78 -1.33 10.03 -20.63
C ARG A 78 -2.45 9.78 -19.64
N LEU A 79 -3.64 9.39 -20.13
CA LEU A 79 -4.79 9.09 -19.27
C LEU A 79 -4.46 7.95 -18.29
N ARG A 80 -3.81 6.90 -18.77
CA ARG A 80 -3.35 5.77 -17.93
C ARG A 80 -2.39 6.25 -16.85
N MET A 81 -1.39 7.06 -17.21
CA MET A 81 -0.41 7.61 -16.29
C MET A 81 -1.01 8.55 -15.25
N THR A 82 -1.94 9.41 -15.66
CA THR A 82 -2.68 10.29 -14.73
C THR A 82 -3.54 9.48 -13.75
N SER A 83 -4.21 8.42 -14.22
CA SER A 83 -4.99 7.52 -13.33
C SER A 83 -4.12 6.92 -12.23
N LYS A 84 -2.91 6.45 -12.57
CA LYS A 84 -1.96 5.92 -11.60
C LYS A 84 -1.60 6.91 -10.49
N VAL A 85 -1.55 8.20 -10.81
CA VAL A 85 -1.29 9.23 -9.78
C VAL A 85 -2.48 9.34 -8.83
N TYR A 86 -3.71 9.34 -9.35
CA TYR A 86 -4.91 9.38 -8.50
C TYR A 86 -5.03 8.17 -7.57
N ASP A 87 -4.68 6.99 -8.07
CA ASP A 87 -4.81 5.74 -7.31
C ASP A 87 -3.77 5.62 -6.17
N ARG A 88 -2.72 6.46 -6.20
CA ARG A 88 -1.61 6.45 -5.26
C ARG A 88 -1.59 7.63 -4.30
N ALA A 89 -2.09 8.79 -4.74
CA ALA A 89 -2.00 10.05 -4.03
C ALA A 89 -2.89 10.06 -2.79
N ASP A 90 -2.28 10.18 -1.61
CA ASP A 90 -2.97 10.40 -0.33
C ASP A 90 -3.63 11.78 -0.27
N ILE A 91 -3.01 12.77 -0.92
CA ILE A 91 -3.51 14.14 -1.08
C ILE A 91 -3.32 14.58 -2.52
N ILE A 92 -4.31 15.25 -3.09
CA ILE A 92 -4.23 15.87 -4.42
C ILE A 92 -4.01 17.37 -4.25
N VAL A 93 -2.97 17.90 -4.88
CA VAL A 93 -2.68 19.33 -4.98
C VAL A 93 -2.92 19.76 -6.42
N LEU A 94 -3.92 20.60 -6.64
CA LEU A 94 -4.25 21.16 -7.94
C LEU A 94 -3.74 22.60 -8.04
N VAL A 95 -2.72 22.82 -8.87
CA VAL A 95 -2.17 24.14 -9.15
C VAL A 95 -2.91 24.78 -10.32
N ILE A 96 -3.49 25.95 -10.10
CA ILE A 96 -4.23 26.73 -11.09
C ILE A 96 -3.73 28.17 -11.16
N GLU A 97 -4.25 28.93 -12.12
CA GLU A 97 -4.07 30.39 -12.18
C GLU A 97 -5.38 31.09 -11.80
N ALA A 98 -5.30 32.35 -11.39
CA ALA A 98 -6.49 33.14 -11.09
C ALA A 98 -7.46 33.17 -12.29
N ARG A 99 -8.76 32.96 -12.02
CA ARG A 99 -9.84 32.92 -13.01
C ARG A 99 -9.78 31.76 -14.02
N SER A 100 -8.87 30.80 -13.83
CA SER A 100 -8.77 29.62 -14.68
C SER A 100 -9.44 28.43 -13.98
N TRP A 101 -10.66 28.12 -14.39
CA TRP A 101 -11.36 26.90 -14.00
C TRP A 101 -12.17 26.38 -15.19
N GLY A 102 -11.86 25.18 -15.66
CA GLY A 102 -12.59 24.54 -16.76
C GLY A 102 -12.69 23.04 -16.57
N GLU A 103 -12.90 22.32 -17.67
CA GLU A 103 -13.13 20.86 -17.65
C GLU A 103 -11.99 20.06 -17.02
N TYR A 104 -10.73 20.49 -17.20
CA TYR A 104 -9.58 19.80 -16.61
C TYR A 104 -9.61 19.89 -15.08
N GLU A 105 -9.79 21.10 -14.54
CA GLU A 105 -9.85 21.35 -13.09
C GLU A 105 -11.05 20.63 -12.47
N GLN A 106 -12.20 20.68 -13.15
CA GLN A 106 -13.40 19.97 -12.73
C GLN A 106 -13.17 18.46 -12.69
N ARG A 107 -12.54 17.88 -13.72
CA ARG A 107 -12.21 16.45 -13.74
C ARG A 107 -11.29 16.05 -12.58
N VAL A 108 -10.27 16.87 -12.26
CA VAL A 108 -9.38 16.59 -11.12
C VAL A 108 -10.17 16.60 -9.80
N ALA A 109 -11.08 17.58 -9.63
CA ALA A 109 -11.94 17.66 -8.46
C ALA A 109 -12.91 16.47 -8.35
N ASP A 110 -13.50 16.05 -9.48
CA ASP A 110 -14.41 14.90 -9.54
C ASP A 110 -13.67 13.59 -9.21
N GLU A 111 -12.47 13.39 -9.74
CA GLU A 111 -11.63 12.21 -9.46
C GLU A 111 -11.16 12.18 -7.99
N ALA A 112 -10.83 13.34 -7.42
CA ALA A 112 -10.52 13.48 -6.00
C ALA A 112 -11.72 13.07 -5.14
N LYS A 113 -12.91 13.60 -5.44
CA LYS A 113 -14.16 13.29 -4.75
C LYS A 113 -14.54 11.81 -4.88
N LYS A 114 -14.45 11.24 -6.08
CA LYS A 114 -14.74 9.82 -6.36
C LYS A 114 -13.89 8.88 -5.50
N ARG A 115 -12.63 9.23 -5.26
CA ARG A 115 -11.68 8.45 -4.44
C ARG A 115 -11.63 8.87 -2.97
N ASN A 116 -12.48 9.81 -2.55
CA ASN A 116 -12.41 10.40 -1.21
C ASN A 116 -10.97 10.86 -0.87
N THR A 117 -10.32 11.54 -1.80
CA THR A 117 -8.98 12.11 -1.65
C THR A 117 -9.11 13.58 -1.31
N PRO A 118 -8.48 14.07 -0.22
CA PRO A 118 -8.39 15.49 0.05
C PRO A 118 -7.80 16.27 -1.14
N LEU A 119 -8.43 17.39 -1.47
CA LEU A 119 -8.03 18.28 -2.55
C LEU A 119 -7.58 19.62 -1.97
N VAL A 120 -6.33 20.00 -2.25
CA VAL A 120 -5.77 21.32 -1.96
C VAL A 120 -5.64 22.08 -3.27
N ILE A 121 -6.24 23.27 -3.36
CA ILE A 121 -6.14 24.13 -4.55
C ILE A 121 -5.10 25.23 -4.28
N VAL A 122 -4.11 25.32 -5.16
CA VAL A 122 -3.06 26.35 -5.11
C VAL A 122 -3.27 27.30 -6.29
N ILE A 123 -3.71 28.52 -6.00
CA ILE A 123 -3.86 29.59 -6.99
C ILE A 123 -2.50 30.26 -7.16
N ASN A 124 -1.76 29.88 -8.18
CA ASN A 124 -0.42 30.39 -8.46
C ASN A 124 -0.45 31.66 -9.33
N LYS A 125 0.70 32.34 -9.40
CA LYS A 125 0.95 33.56 -10.19
C LYS A 125 0.10 34.76 -9.77
N ILE A 126 -0.17 34.90 -8.47
CA ILE A 126 -0.93 36.04 -7.93
C ILE A 126 -0.22 37.39 -8.10
N ASP A 127 1.08 37.38 -8.40
CA ASP A 127 1.86 38.55 -8.80
C ASP A 127 1.42 39.12 -10.16
N ILE A 128 0.87 38.27 -11.04
CA ILE A 128 0.37 38.66 -12.37
C ILE A 128 -1.12 38.99 -12.30
N SER A 129 -1.91 38.11 -11.70
CA SER A 129 -3.35 38.26 -11.59
C SER A 129 -3.85 37.69 -10.28
N ARG A 130 -4.54 38.50 -9.48
CA ARG A 130 -5.17 38.05 -8.23
C ARG A 130 -6.57 37.47 -8.49
N PRO A 131 -6.98 36.44 -7.73
CA PRO A 131 -8.35 35.95 -7.78
C PRO A 131 -9.30 37.01 -7.19
N ASP A 132 -10.51 37.11 -7.74
CA ASP A 132 -11.58 37.90 -7.13
C ASP A 132 -12.35 37.09 -6.08
N SER A 133 -13.14 37.78 -5.26
CA SER A 133 -13.89 37.15 -4.16
C SER A 133 -14.91 36.12 -4.67
N THR A 134 -15.56 36.36 -5.81
CA THR A 134 -16.50 35.41 -6.42
C THR A 134 -15.80 34.11 -6.83
N PHE A 135 -14.62 34.21 -7.42
CA PHE A 135 -13.81 33.06 -7.79
C PHE A 135 -13.38 32.27 -6.56
N LEU A 136 -12.87 32.93 -5.52
CA LEU A 136 -12.50 32.28 -4.26
C LEU A 136 -13.69 31.56 -3.60
N LEU A 137 -14.87 32.18 -3.60
CA LEU A 137 -16.10 31.57 -3.09
C LEU A 137 -16.54 30.34 -3.89
N THR A 138 -16.27 30.32 -5.20
CA THR A 138 -16.58 29.16 -6.04
C THR A 138 -15.64 28.00 -5.70
N LEU A 139 -14.35 28.27 -5.52
CA LEU A 139 -13.36 27.26 -5.14
C LEU A 139 -13.61 26.71 -3.74
N SER A 140 -14.02 27.56 -2.79
CA SER A 140 -14.32 27.12 -1.42
C SER A 140 -15.52 26.18 -1.31
N GLN A 141 -16.44 26.21 -2.29
CA GLN A 141 -17.53 25.23 -2.40
C GLN A 141 -17.05 23.85 -2.86
N ILE A 142 -15.90 23.77 -3.54
CA ILE A 142 -15.29 22.52 -4.00
C ILE A 142 -14.44 21.92 -2.88
N THR A 143 -13.61 22.74 -2.24
CA THR A 143 -12.78 22.36 -1.10
C THR A 143 -12.49 23.57 -0.21
N PRO A 144 -12.48 23.44 1.12
CA PRO A 144 -12.09 24.53 2.01
C PRO A 144 -10.58 24.85 1.95
N LEU A 145 -9.78 23.99 1.33
CA LEU A 145 -8.31 24.08 1.31
C LEU A 145 -7.84 24.80 0.05
N VAL A 146 -8.03 26.12 0.03
CA VAL A 146 -7.63 27.00 -1.07
C VAL A 146 -6.58 27.97 -0.56
N MET A 147 -5.44 28.04 -1.27
CA MET A 147 -4.36 28.98 -0.93
C MET A 147 -3.87 29.76 -2.15
N GLU A 148 -3.37 30.96 -1.90
CA GLU A 148 -2.78 31.85 -2.89
C GLU A 148 -1.25 31.72 -2.88
N CYS A 149 -0.63 31.74 -4.07
CA CYS A 149 0.79 31.52 -4.22
C CYS A 149 1.40 32.40 -5.32
N SER A 150 2.58 32.94 -5.06
CA SER A 150 3.50 33.40 -6.10
C SER A 150 4.86 32.77 -5.88
N CYS A 151 5.29 31.93 -6.82
CA CYS A 151 6.60 31.29 -6.75
C CYS A 151 7.77 32.27 -7.02
N VAL A 152 7.49 33.49 -7.48
CA VAL A 152 8.51 34.50 -7.80
C VAL A 152 8.66 35.55 -6.70
N ASP A 153 7.61 35.78 -5.90
CA ASP A 153 7.65 36.70 -4.77
C ASP A 153 8.31 36.06 -3.55
N LYS A 154 9.59 36.40 -3.33
CA LYS A 154 10.37 35.90 -2.20
C LYS A 154 9.87 36.40 -0.85
N SER A 155 9.14 37.52 -0.80
CA SER A 155 8.71 38.14 0.47
C SER A 155 7.64 37.32 1.18
N ILE A 156 6.80 36.61 0.41
CA ILE A 156 5.70 35.79 0.94
C ILE A 156 6.03 34.29 1.00
N ARG A 157 7.25 33.91 0.61
CA ARG A 157 7.68 32.51 0.50
C ARG A 157 7.42 31.69 1.77
N GLU A 158 7.85 32.19 2.94
CA GLU A 158 7.67 31.47 4.21
C GLU A 158 6.19 31.33 4.58
N SER A 159 5.37 32.34 4.26
CA SER A 159 3.91 32.28 4.44
C SER A 159 3.29 31.18 3.59
N ILE A 160 3.68 31.09 2.31
CA ILE A 160 3.20 30.06 1.38
C ILE A 160 3.59 28.67 1.88
N ILE A 161 4.85 28.48 2.29
CA ILE A 161 5.32 27.18 2.79
C ILE A 161 4.57 26.78 4.06
N SER A 162 4.39 27.71 4.99
CA SER A 162 3.68 27.47 6.25
C SER A 162 2.21 27.12 6.02
N GLU A 163 1.54 27.88 5.17
CA GLU A 163 0.13 27.62 4.81
C GLU A 163 -0.05 26.29 4.08
N PHE A 164 0.83 25.98 3.12
CA PHE A 164 0.81 24.69 2.44
C PHE A 164 0.99 23.54 3.43
N LYS A 165 1.98 23.63 4.33
CA LYS A 165 2.19 22.61 5.37
C LYS A 165 0.96 22.43 6.26
N ARG A 166 0.31 23.53 6.66
CA ARG A 166 -0.94 23.48 7.43
C ARG A 166 -2.03 22.71 6.68
N HIS A 167 -2.26 23.03 5.40
CA HIS A 167 -3.26 22.32 4.60
C HIS A 167 -2.92 20.84 4.38
N ILE A 168 -1.64 20.49 4.21
CA ILE A 168 -1.23 19.10 4.14
C ILE A 168 -1.49 18.38 5.47
N ILE A 169 -1.20 19.00 6.62
CA ILE A 169 -1.49 18.42 7.94
C ILE A 169 -2.99 18.24 8.15
N GLU A 170 -3.81 19.24 7.80
CA GLU A 170 -5.28 19.19 7.87
C GLU A 170 -5.87 18.12 6.92
N SER A 171 -5.16 17.82 5.83
CA SER A 171 -5.54 16.82 4.83
C SER A 171 -4.96 15.44 5.10
N CYS A 172 -4.05 15.28 6.06
CA CYS A 172 -3.39 14.00 6.31
C CYS A 172 -4.47 12.98 6.69
N PRO A 173 -4.60 11.86 5.95
CA PRO A 173 -5.55 10.82 6.29
C PRO A 173 -5.32 10.30 7.72
N ASP A 174 -6.40 10.03 8.45
CA ASP A 174 -6.33 9.48 9.81
C ASP A 174 -5.52 8.18 9.87
N ASP A 175 -5.59 7.37 8.81
CA ASP A 175 -4.83 6.12 8.70
C ASP A 175 -3.36 6.31 8.30
N PHE A 176 -2.96 7.51 7.86
CA PHE A 176 -1.56 7.90 7.77
C PHE A 176 -1.02 8.38 9.14
N LEU A 177 -1.84 9.14 9.89
CA LEU A 177 -1.48 9.61 11.23
C LEU A 177 -1.49 8.48 12.26
N ASN A 178 -2.44 7.55 12.12
CA ASN A 178 -2.66 6.40 12.98
C ASN A 178 -2.82 5.13 12.12
N PRO A 179 -1.74 4.64 11.50
CA PRO A 179 -1.81 3.42 10.70
C PRO A 179 -2.28 2.25 11.57
N PRO A 180 -3.03 1.28 11.01
CA PRO A 180 -3.37 0.07 11.74
C PRO A 180 -2.09 -0.59 12.24
N PRO A 181 -1.99 -0.94 13.54
CA PRO A 181 -0.79 -1.55 14.09
C PRO A 181 -0.45 -2.81 13.31
N LEU A 182 0.83 -2.98 12.99
CA LEU A 182 1.29 -4.15 12.26
C LEU A 182 1.15 -5.39 13.16
N ILE A 183 1.71 -5.32 14.36
CA ILE A 183 1.67 -6.35 15.40
C ILE A 183 1.49 -5.75 16.81
N GLY A 184 1.71 -4.45 17.01
CA GLY A 184 1.74 -3.81 18.33
C GLY A 184 0.51 -4.03 19.21
N ASN A 185 -0.66 -4.25 18.63
CA ASN A 185 -1.88 -4.56 19.40
C ASN A 185 -2.08 -6.07 19.69
N LEU A 186 -1.17 -6.92 19.22
CA LEU A 186 -1.15 -8.37 19.45
C LEU A 186 -0.09 -8.77 20.49
N VAL A 187 0.75 -7.82 20.91
CA VAL A 187 1.79 -8.00 21.91
C VAL A 187 1.58 -6.96 22.99
N ARG A 188 1.48 -7.39 24.24
CA ARG A 188 1.35 -6.45 25.36
C ARG A 188 2.67 -5.74 25.62
N SER A 189 2.63 -4.53 26.20
CA SER A 189 3.83 -3.87 26.74
C SER A 189 4.53 -4.79 27.75
N GLY A 190 5.86 -4.90 27.65
CA GLY A 190 6.68 -5.88 28.36
C GLY A 190 6.52 -7.33 27.89
N GLY A 191 5.74 -7.55 26.84
CA GLY A 191 5.46 -8.85 26.23
C GLY A 191 6.58 -9.37 25.33
N LEU A 192 6.32 -10.51 24.66
CA LEU A 192 7.28 -11.15 23.78
C LEU A 192 6.61 -11.69 22.51
N ALA A 193 7.10 -11.26 21.35
CA ALA A 193 6.80 -11.88 20.07
C ALA A 193 7.98 -12.72 19.58
N VAL A 194 7.69 -13.90 19.04
CA VAL A 194 8.69 -14.75 18.37
C VAL A 194 8.53 -14.64 16.87
N LEU A 195 9.61 -14.28 16.18
CA LEU A 195 9.70 -14.12 14.74
C LEU A 195 10.50 -15.29 14.16
N ILE A 196 9.83 -16.18 13.46
CA ILE A 196 10.39 -17.38 12.85
C ILE A 196 10.80 -17.04 11.41
N VAL A 197 12.11 -16.92 11.20
CA VAL A 197 12.69 -16.41 9.97
C VAL A 197 13.60 -17.48 9.36
N PRO A 198 13.20 -18.11 8.24
CA PRO A 198 14.06 -19.04 7.51
C PRO A 198 15.22 -18.29 6.85
N ILE A 199 16.21 -19.03 6.34
CA ILE A 199 17.25 -18.44 5.49
C ILE A 199 16.59 -17.99 4.19
N ASP A 200 16.49 -16.67 4.04
CA ASP A 200 15.94 -16.07 2.84
C ASP A 200 17.06 -15.86 1.80
N LEU A 201 16.96 -16.57 0.68
CA LEU A 201 17.89 -16.42 -0.45
C LEU A 201 17.68 -15.08 -1.19
N GLU A 202 16.50 -14.46 -1.03
CA GLU A 202 16.14 -13.19 -1.67
C GLU A 202 16.71 -11.98 -0.91
N ALA A 203 17.06 -12.16 0.37
CA ALA A 203 17.69 -11.13 1.17
C ALA A 203 19.19 -10.99 0.83
N PRO A 204 19.71 -9.77 0.57
CA PRO A 204 21.14 -9.56 0.43
C PRO A 204 21.89 -10.06 1.67
N LYS A 205 23.06 -10.67 1.47
CA LYS A 205 23.90 -11.17 2.58
C LYS A 205 24.02 -10.13 3.69
N GLY A 206 23.66 -10.52 4.91
CA GLY A 206 23.73 -9.68 6.11
C GLY A 206 22.53 -8.73 6.31
N ARG A 207 21.40 -8.93 5.62
CA ARG A 207 20.18 -8.12 5.80
C ARG A 207 18.96 -8.99 6.05
N LEU A 208 18.01 -8.45 6.82
CA LEU A 208 16.64 -8.96 6.93
C LEU A 208 15.77 -8.32 5.85
N ILE A 209 14.72 -9.02 5.41
CA ILE A 209 13.73 -8.45 4.49
C ILE A 209 12.86 -7.41 5.20
N LEU A 210 12.29 -6.50 4.40
CA LEU A 210 11.52 -5.37 4.93
C LEU A 210 10.37 -5.79 5.88
N PRO A 211 9.59 -6.85 5.61
CA PRO A 211 8.55 -7.30 6.54
C PRO A 211 9.06 -7.65 7.94
N GLN A 212 10.23 -8.29 8.02
CA GLN A 212 10.85 -8.67 9.29
C GLN A 212 11.32 -7.43 10.05
N VAL A 213 12.00 -6.50 9.36
CA VAL A 213 12.48 -5.25 9.97
C VAL A 213 11.33 -4.40 10.50
N GLN A 214 10.25 -4.23 9.72
CA GLN A 214 9.09 -3.45 10.14
C GLN A 214 8.36 -4.09 11.33
N THR A 215 8.23 -5.43 11.34
CA THR A 215 7.62 -6.14 12.47
C THR A 215 8.46 -5.99 13.74
N ILE A 216 9.79 -6.13 13.66
CA ILE A 216 10.69 -5.89 14.79
C ILE A 216 10.53 -4.45 15.31
N ARG A 217 10.51 -3.46 14.41
CA ARG A 217 10.37 -2.06 14.79
C ARG A 217 9.05 -1.81 15.53
N ASP A 218 7.93 -2.31 15.00
CA ASP A 218 6.60 -2.12 15.60
C ASP A 218 6.49 -2.80 16.98
N ILE A 219 7.13 -3.97 17.18
CA ILE A 219 7.24 -4.61 18.50
C ILE A 219 7.96 -3.68 19.50
N LEU A 220 9.10 -3.13 19.09
CA LEU A 220 9.92 -2.28 19.96
C LEU A 220 9.24 -0.93 20.26
N ASP A 221 8.54 -0.34 19.28
CA ASP A 221 7.77 0.90 19.46
C ASP A 221 6.61 0.75 20.45
N ASN A 222 6.18 -0.48 20.72
CA ASN A 222 5.13 -0.82 21.69
C ASN A 222 5.70 -1.41 23.00
N ASP A 223 6.97 -1.11 23.32
CA ASP A 223 7.66 -1.52 24.56
C ASP A 223 7.67 -3.04 24.79
N ALA A 224 7.72 -3.84 23.71
CA ALA A 224 7.75 -5.30 23.78
C ALA A 224 9.07 -5.90 23.28
N GLY A 225 9.33 -7.14 23.65
CA GLY A 225 10.49 -7.91 23.20
C GLY A 225 10.25 -8.64 21.88
N ALA A 226 11.27 -8.68 21.03
CA ALA A 226 11.28 -9.48 19.81
C ALA A 226 12.37 -10.57 19.91
N MET A 227 12.00 -11.83 19.67
CA MET A 227 12.93 -12.95 19.59
C MET A 227 12.94 -13.52 18.19
N ILE A 228 14.09 -13.52 17.54
CA ILE A 228 14.24 -14.02 16.17
C ILE A 228 14.85 -15.42 16.25
N VAL A 229 14.22 -16.38 15.58
CA VAL A 229 14.65 -17.79 15.57
C VAL A 229 14.46 -18.38 14.18
N LYS A 230 15.25 -19.38 13.83
CA LYS A 230 15.04 -20.18 12.62
C LYS A 230 13.99 -21.26 12.87
N GLU A 231 13.38 -21.74 11.79
CA GLU A 231 12.28 -22.71 11.86
C GLU A 231 12.68 -24.04 12.51
N ARG A 232 13.95 -24.44 12.41
CA ARG A 232 14.43 -25.73 12.94
C ARG A 232 14.62 -25.70 14.46
N GLU A 233 14.91 -24.53 15.00
CA GLU A 233 15.29 -24.32 16.39
C GLU A 233 14.08 -23.88 17.23
N TYR A 234 13.00 -23.40 16.61
CA TYR A 234 11.85 -22.83 17.31
C TYR A 234 11.24 -23.73 18.40
N ALA A 235 10.88 -24.97 18.06
CA ALA A 235 10.23 -25.90 18.98
C ALA A 235 11.14 -26.24 20.18
N ASP A 236 12.39 -26.61 19.89
CA ASP A 236 13.41 -26.94 20.89
C ASP A 236 13.71 -25.75 21.81
N PHE A 237 13.73 -24.54 21.25
CA PHE A 237 13.97 -23.32 22.00
C PHE A 237 12.82 -23.02 22.98
N LEU A 238 11.56 -23.10 22.54
CA LEU A 238 10.41 -22.94 23.43
C LEU A 238 10.43 -23.97 24.57
N GLN A 239 10.75 -25.22 24.25
CA GLN A 239 10.81 -26.29 25.24
C GLN A 239 11.91 -26.05 26.29
N LYS A 240 13.13 -25.69 25.86
CA LYS A 240 14.28 -25.49 26.75
C LYS A 240 14.15 -24.27 27.65
N THR A 241 13.56 -23.19 27.12
CA THR A 241 13.45 -21.92 27.85
C THR A 241 12.18 -21.82 28.69
N GLY A 242 11.15 -22.61 28.37
CA GLY A 242 9.83 -22.49 29.00
C GLY A 242 9.11 -21.18 28.66
N LEU A 243 9.61 -20.42 27.69
CA LEU A 243 9.03 -19.14 27.28
C LEU A 243 7.64 -19.34 26.68
N ARG A 244 6.74 -18.41 27.01
CA ARG A 244 5.39 -18.33 26.45
C ARG A 244 5.22 -16.97 25.78
N PRO A 245 5.53 -16.85 24.48
CA PRO A 245 5.32 -15.60 23.79
C PRO A 245 3.83 -15.28 23.65
N ASP A 246 3.51 -13.99 23.53
CA ASP A 246 2.16 -13.51 23.29
C ASP A 246 1.71 -13.86 21.86
N ILE A 247 2.66 -13.96 20.92
CA ILE A 247 2.41 -14.39 19.54
C ILE A 247 3.66 -14.97 18.87
N ALA A 248 3.45 -15.95 17.98
CA ALA A 248 4.46 -16.41 17.04
C ALA A 248 4.13 -15.94 15.61
N VAL A 249 5.10 -15.39 14.90
CA VAL A 249 4.95 -14.89 13.52
C VAL A 249 6.01 -15.55 12.65
N CYS A 250 5.63 -16.09 11.51
CA CYS A 250 6.60 -16.69 10.59
C CYS A 250 6.51 -16.17 9.16
N ASP A 251 7.53 -16.52 8.37
CA ASP A 251 7.42 -16.48 6.93
C ASP A 251 6.36 -17.48 6.43
N SER A 252 5.58 -17.08 5.42
CA SER A 252 4.50 -17.92 4.90
C SER A 252 4.99 -19.26 4.33
N GLN A 253 6.26 -19.36 3.90
CA GLN A 253 6.84 -20.62 3.40
C GLN A 253 6.95 -21.71 4.47
N VAL A 254 7.07 -21.33 5.75
CA VAL A 254 7.23 -22.28 6.86
C VAL A 254 5.99 -22.36 7.75
N VAL A 255 4.85 -21.82 7.29
CA VAL A 255 3.62 -21.70 8.09
C VAL A 255 3.11 -23.04 8.61
N HIS A 256 3.13 -24.10 7.79
CA HIS A 256 2.69 -25.43 8.21
C HIS A 256 3.54 -25.97 9.38
N LYS A 257 4.87 -25.84 9.28
CA LYS A 257 5.80 -26.27 10.34
C LYS A 257 5.65 -25.41 11.59
N MET A 258 5.58 -24.08 11.44
CA MET A 258 5.35 -23.18 12.56
C MET A 258 4.08 -23.54 13.32
N VAL A 259 2.97 -23.78 12.62
CA VAL A 259 1.69 -24.13 13.25
C VAL A 259 1.77 -25.45 14.00
N ALA A 260 2.43 -26.46 13.42
CA ALA A 260 2.64 -27.75 14.09
C ALA A 260 3.52 -27.63 15.35
N ASP A 261 4.54 -26.78 15.29
CA ASP A 261 5.52 -26.59 16.37
C ASP A 261 5.03 -25.60 17.46
N THR A 262 3.99 -24.79 17.18
CA THR A 262 3.45 -23.79 18.11
C THR A 262 2.37 -24.40 19.02
N PRO A 263 2.54 -24.39 20.36
CA PRO A 263 1.51 -24.86 21.28
C PRO A 263 0.13 -24.21 21.08
N PRO A 264 -0.99 -24.94 21.22
CA PRO A 264 -2.34 -24.42 20.93
C PRO A 264 -2.72 -23.12 21.66
N GLY A 265 -2.20 -22.92 22.87
CA GLY A 265 -2.45 -21.72 23.68
C GLY A 265 -1.67 -20.47 23.26
N ILE A 266 -0.69 -20.59 22.36
CA ILE A 266 0.08 -19.46 21.83
C ILE A 266 -0.55 -19.03 20.49
N PRO A 267 -1.07 -17.81 20.36
CA PRO A 267 -1.53 -17.28 19.08
C PRO A 267 -0.40 -17.30 18.04
N CYS A 268 -0.72 -17.57 16.78
CA CYS A 268 0.27 -17.48 15.72
C CYS A 268 -0.29 -16.94 14.41
N THR A 269 0.57 -16.38 13.57
CA THR A 269 0.21 -15.87 12.24
C THR A 269 1.45 -15.73 11.33
N THR A 270 1.32 -15.11 10.16
CA THR A 270 2.43 -14.88 9.23
C THR A 270 2.69 -13.40 8.99
N PHE A 271 3.90 -13.04 8.59
CA PHE A 271 4.21 -11.66 8.18
C PHE A 271 3.27 -11.17 7.08
N SER A 272 2.93 -12.03 6.11
CA SER A 272 2.04 -11.68 5.02
C SER A 272 0.62 -11.33 5.50
N ILE A 273 0.09 -12.02 6.51
CA ILE A 273 -1.22 -11.71 7.13
C ILE A 273 -1.16 -10.38 7.89
N LEU A 274 -0.09 -10.13 8.65
CA LEU A 274 0.10 -8.84 9.33
C LEU A 274 0.13 -7.68 8.33
N PHE A 275 0.83 -7.84 7.21
CA PHE A 275 0.87 -6.82 6.15
C PHE A 275 -0.46 -6.66 5.42
N SER A 276 -1.21 -7.74 5.22
CA SER A 276 -2.57 -7.68 4.67
C SER A 276 -3.48 -6.83 5.55
N ARG A 277 -3.28 -6.83 6.87
CA ARG A 277 -4.00 -5.98 7.82
C ARG A 277 -3.49 -4.54 7.81
N ASN A 278 -2.17 -4.35 7.89
CA ASN A 278 -1.55 -3.03 7.99
C ASN A 278 -1.74 -2.19 6.72
N LYS A 279 -1.61 -2.79 5.53
CA LYS A 279 -1.68 -2.07 4.25
C LYS A 279 -2.96 -2.31 3.45
N GLY A 280 -3.66 -3.41 3.70
CA GLY A 280 -4.86 -3.77 2.97
C GLY A 280 -6.09 -3.80 3.86
N ASP A 281 -6.99 -4.70 3.48
CA ASP A 281 -8.17 -5.08 4.24
C ASP A 281 -8.13 -6.59 4.48
N LEU A 282 -7.71 -6.99 5.68
CA LEU A 282 -7.61 -8.40 6.06
C LEU A 282 -8.97 -9.10 6.07
N VAL A 283 -10.06 -8.40 6.39
CA VAL A 283 -11.41 -8.99 6.43
C VAL A 283 -11.86 -9.32 5.01
N THR A 284 -11.68 -8.38 4.08
CA THR A 284 -11.94 -8.62 2.65
C THR A 284 -11.06 -9.73 2.10
N ALA A 285 -9.77 -9.74 2.43
CA ALA A 285 -8.84 -10.76 1.95
C ALA A 285 -9.13 -12.17 2.50
N ALA A 286 -9.53 -12.27 3.77
CA ALA A 286 -9.95 -13.53 4.38
C ALA A 286 -11.26 -14.04 3.77
N ARG A 287 -12.25 -13.17 3.57
CA ARG A 287 -13.49 -13.50 2.86
C ARG A 287 -13.21 -14.02 1.45
N ALA A 288 -12.36 -13.32 0.70
CA ALA A 288 -11.99 -13.69 -0.66
C ALA A 288 -11.28 -15.05 -0.77
N ALA A 289 -10.65 -15.54 0.30
CA ALA A 289 -10.01 -16.84 0.32
C ALA A 289 -11.01 -17.99 0.07
N ALA A 290 -12.28 -17.81 0.44
CA ALA A 290 -13.33 -18.77 0.15
C ALA A 290 -13.58 -18.98 -1.36
N ALA A 291 -13.07 -18.10 -2.23
CA ALA A 291 -13.08 -18.31 -3.68
C ALA A 291 -12.14 -19.46 -4.11
N ILE A 292 -11.04 -19.68 -3.37
CA ILE A 292 -10.07 -20.77 -3.64
C ILE A 292 -10.72 -22.14 -3.42
N GLU A 293 -11.61 -22.26 -2.43
CA GLU A 293 -12.35 -23.50 -2.13
C GLU A 293 -13.37 -23.87 -3.21
N THR A 294 -13.69 -22.95 -4.12
CA THR A 294 -14.61 -23.17 -5.24
C THR A 294 -13.92 -23.14 -6.59
N LEU A 295 -12.59 -23.30 -6.63
CA LEU A 295 -11.84 -23.39 -7.88
C LEU A 295 -12.00 -24.78 -8.49
N ASP A 296 -12.25 -24.81 -9.79
CA ASP A 296 -12.28 -26.02 -10.60
C ASP A 296 -11.06 -26.10 -11.54
N PRO A 297 -10.64 -27.30 -11.97
CA PRO A 297 -9.62 -27.43 -13.00
C PRO A 297 -9.97 -26.62 -14.26
N GLY A 298 -9.00 -25.85 -14.76
CA GLY A 298 -9.15 -24.94 -15.89
C GLY A 298 -9.46 -23.49 -15.50
N ASP A 299 -9.86 -23.22 -14.26
CA ASP A 299 -10.10 -21.85 -13.79
C ASP A 299 -8.84 -20.97 -13.87
N LYS A 300 -9.06 -19.67 -14.12
CA LYS A 300 -7.99 -18.66 -14.19
C LYS A 300 -7.77 -18.03 -12.82
N VAL A 301 -6.52 -18.02 -12.36
CA VAL A 301 -6.07 -17.35 -11.14
C VAL A 301 -4.97 -16.36 -11.47
N LEU A 302 -5.09 -15.14 -10.95
CA LEU A 302 -4.09 -14.09 -11.14
C LEU A 302 -3.18 -14.02 -9.91
N ILE A 303 -1.88 -14.21 -10.10
CA ILE A 303 -0.86 -13.87 -9.12
C ILE A 303 -0.41 -12.44 -9.36
N ALA A 304 -0.63 -11.55 -8.40
CA ALA A 304 -0.32 -10.13 -8.52
C ALA A 304 0.84 -9.71 -7.61
N GLU A 305 1.92 -9.23 -8.20
CA GLU A 305 3.15 -8.84 -7.51
C GLU A 305 3.40 -7.35 -7.60
N SER A 306 3.71 -6.71 -6.47
CA SER A 306 4.00 -5.27 -6.40
C SER A 306 5.45 -4.90 -6.65
N CYS A 307 6.34 -5.88 -6.84
CA CYS A 307 7.77 -5.67 -7.07
C CYS A 307 8.15 -6.20 -8.45
N SER A 308 9.06 -5.50 -9.14
CA SER A 308 9.55 -5.86 -10.47
C SER A 308 10.88 -6.63 -10.42
N HIS A 309 11.14 -7.36 -9.34
CA HIS A 309 12.41 -8.07 -9.18
C HIS A 309 12.49 -9.25 -10.17
N HIS A 310 13.72 -9.63 -10.53
CA HIS A 310 13.94 -10.79 -11.40
C HIS A 310 13.50 -12.07 -10.66
N PRO A 311 12.72 -12.96 -11.30
CA PRO A 311 12.29 -14.22 -10.69
C PRO A 311 13.50 -15.04 -10.26
N ILE A 312 13.50 -15.51 -9.01
CA ILE A 312 14.53 -16.42 -8.50
C ILE A 312 14.00 -17.86 -8.63
N GLU A 313 14.90 -18.84 -8.73
CA GLU A 313 14.52 -20.25 -8.60
C GLU A 313 13.80 -20.46 -7.26
N ASP A 314 12.61 -21.10 -7.27
CA ASP A 314 11.76 -21.35 -6.09
C ASP A 314 10.95 -20.14 -5.55
N ASP A 315 10.66 -19.16 -6.42
CA ASP A 315 9.81 -18.00 -6.13
C ASP A 315 8.42 -18.36 -5.56
N ILE A 316 8.02 -17.67 -4.49
CA ILE A 316 6.75 -17.93 -3.78
C ILE A 316 5.55 -17.74 -4.71
N GLY A 317 5.51 -16.62 -5.43
CA GLY A 317 4.37 -16.21 -6.26
C GLY A 317 4.26 -17.03 -7.53
N ARG A 318 5.38 -17.28 -8.20
CA ARG A 318 5.44 -17.87 -9.54
C ARG A 318 5.56 -19.38 -9.55
N VAL A 319 6.06 -19.98 -8.47
CA VAL A 319 6.31 -21.43 -8.40
C VAL A 319 5.52 -22.07 -7.26
N LYS A 320 5.69 -21.62 -6.01
CA LYS A 320 5.14 -22.33 -4.84
C LYS A 320 3.63 -22.23 -4.72
N ILE A 321 3.07 -21.01 -4.76
CA ILE A 321 1.61 -20.79 -4.71
C ILE A 321 0.90 -21.55 -5.84
N PRO A 322 1.32 -21.44 -7.12
CA PRO A 322 0.72 -22.20 -8.22
C PRO A 322 0.75 -23.71 -7.99
N ARG A 323 1.86 -24.25 -7.49
CA ARG A 323 1.97 -25.68 -7.14
C ARG A 323 0.98 -26.08 -6.04
N TRP A 324 0.93 -25.32 -4.95
CA TRP A 324 0.02 -25.62 -3.83
C TRP A 324 -1.45 -25.49 -4.22
N LEU A 325 -1.81 -24.52 -5.07
CA LEU A 325 -3.17 -24.40 -5.60
C LEU A 325 -3.56 -25.61 -6.45
N ARG A 326 -2.71 -26.03 -7.39
CA ARG A 326 -2.99 -27.23 -8.22
C ARG A 326 -3.14 -28.49 -7.37
N GLN A 327 -2.28 -28.65 -6.35
CA GLN A 327 -2.38 -29.76 -5.40
C GLN A 327 -3.68 -29.72 -4.60
N TYR A 328 -4.09 -28.53 -4.17
CA TYR A 328 -5.31 -28.33 -3.39
C TYR A 328 -6.59 -28.57 -4.22
N VAL A 329 -6.63 -28.07 -5.46
CA VAL A 329 -7.76 -28.27 -6.39
C VAL A 329 -7.81 -29.70 -6.94
N GLY A 330 -6.67 -30.40 -6.99
CA GLY A 330 -6.59 -31.74 -7.56
C GLY A 330 -6.59 -31.75 -9.10
N GLY A 331 -6.19 -30.65 -9.73
CA GLY A 331 -6.13 -30.51 -11.19
C GLY A 331 -5.37 -29.26 -11.64
N ASP A 332 -5.21 -29.11 -12.96
CA ASP A 332 -4.50 -27.97 -13.54
C ASP A 332 -5.33 -26.70 -13.50
N LEU A 333 -4.67 -25.59 -13.20
CA LEU A 333 -5.22 -24.24 -13.22
C LEU A 333 -4.45 -23.39 -14.23
N THR A 334 -5.14 -22.41 -14.81
CA THR A 334 -4.50 -21.37 -15.64
C THR A 334 -4.01 -20.27 -14.72
N ILE A 335 -2.68 -20.16 -14.57
CA ILE A 335 -2.06 -19.20 -13.66
C ILE A 335 -1.36 -18.13 -14.47
N ASP A 336 -1.83 -16.90 -14.36
CA ASP A 336 -1.14 -15.74 -14.91
C ASP A 336 -0.41 -15.02 -13.78
N THR A 337 0.79 -14.51 -14.05
CA THR A 337 1.51 -13.65 -13.12
C THR A 337 1.63 -12.25 -13.70
N TYR A 338 1.25 -11.26 -12.90
CA TYR A 338 1.38 -9.86 -13.27
C TYR A 338 2.20 -9.13 -12.22
N ALA A 339 3.40 -8.68 -12.62
CA ALA A 339 4.29 -7.93 -11.76
C ALA A 339 4.26 -6.44 -12.11
N GLY A 340 4.11 -5.61 -11.09
CA GLY A 340 4.05 -4.16 -11.22
C GLY A 340 2.92 -3.56 -10.39
N ARG A 341 2.61 -2.31 -10.71
CA ARG A 341 1.62 -1.52 -9.97
C ARG A 341 0.19 -1.70 -10.49
N ASP A 342 0.03 -2.29 -11.67
CA ASP A 342 -1.25 -2.42 -12.38
C ASP A 342 -1.82 -3.85 -12.34
N TYR A 343 -3.04 -4.01 -12.87
CA TYR A 343 -3.64 -5.29 -13.24
C TYR A 343 -3.72 -5.41 -14.77
N PRO A 344 -3.87 -6.63 -15.32
CA PRO A 344 -4.20 -6.81 -16.73
C PRO A 344 -5.60 -6.27 -17.04
N ASP A 345 -5.83 -5.81 -18.27
CA ASP A 345 -7.14 -5.30 -18.73
C ASP A 345 -8.25 -6.36 -18.62
N SER A 346 -7.88 -7.64 -18.71
CA SER A 346 -8.77 -8.80 -18.62
C SER A 346 -9.04 -9.26 -17.17
N LEU A 347 -9.02 -8.35 -16.19
CA LEU A 347 -9.13 -8.70 -14.77
C LEU A 347 -10.39 -9.50 -14.43
N SER A 348 -11.50 -9.24 -15.13
CA SER A 348 -12.80 -9.92 -14.94
C SER A 348 -12.80 -11.40 -15.35
N GLU A 349 -11.77 -11.90 -16.05
CA GLU A 349 -11.67 -13.31 -16.43
C GLU A 349 -11.20 -14.22 -15.29
N TYR A 350 -10.59 -13.64 -14.25
CA TYR A 350 -10.02 -14.40 -13.14
C TYR A 350 -11.06 -14.74 -12.08
N LYS A 351 -10.98 -15.95 -11.52
CA LYS A 351 -11.82 -16.37 -10.39
C LYS A 351 -11.39 -15.77 -9.07
N VAL A 352 -10.09 -15.52 -8.92
CA VAL A 352 -9.49 -14.93 -7.73
C VAL A 352 -8.15 -14.28 -8.08
N VAL A 353 -7.88 -13.14 -7.45
CA VAL A 353 -6.56 -12.51 -7.42
C VAL A 353 -5.88 -12.88 -6.12
N ILE A 354 -4.66 -13.40 -6.22
CA ILE A 354 -3.79 -13.65 -5.07
C ILE A 354 -2.67 -12.62 -5.12
N HIS A 355 -2.76 -11.61 -4.27
CA HIS A 355 -1.84 -10.49 -4.25
C HIS A 355 -0.72 -10.70 -3.23
N CYS A 356 0.49 -10.25 -3.54
CA CYS A 356 1.61 -10.31 -2.59
C CYS A 356 1.39 -9.36 -1.39
N GLY A 357 2.29 -9.37 -0.41
CA GLY A 357 2.20 -8.52 0.79
C GLY A 357 2.25 -7.00 0.54
N GLY A 358 2.42 -6.54 -0.71
CA GLY A 358 2.39 -5.11 -1.04
C GLY A 358 3.49 -4.30 -0.33
N CYS A 359 4.65 -4.90 -0.03
CA CYS A 359 5.71 -4.25 0.73
C CYS A 359 6.20 -2.95 0.05
N MET A 360 6.12 -2.88 -1.28
CA MET A 360 6.47 -1.72 -2.11
C MET A 360 5.32 -0.71 -2.33
N LEU A 361 4.07 -1.06 -2.03
CA LEU A 361 2.90 -0.18 -2.20
C LEU A 361 2.61 0.58 -0.90
N ASN A 362 2.10 1.80 -1.00
CA ASN A 362 1.46 2.44 0.16
C ASN A 362 0.08 1.83 0.42
N ARG A 363 -0.50 2.13 1.58
CA ARG A 363 -1.82 1.62 1.98
C ARG A 363 -2.90 2.02 0.97
N ARG A 364 -2.89 3.28 0.51
CA ARG A 364 -3.87 3.80 -0.44
C ARG A 364 -3.85 3.07 -1.78
N GLU A 365 -2.67 2.83 -2.34
CA GLU A 365 -2.48 2.07 -3.59
C GLU A 365 -2.97 0.62 -3.42
N MET A 366 -2.71 -0.01 -2.28
CA MET A 366 -3.24 -1.36 -1.98
C MET A 366 -4.77 -1.39 -1.87
N LEU A 367 -5.38 -0.41 -1.18
CA LEU A 367 -6.84 -0.28 -1.09
C LEU A 367 -7.48 0.01 -2.45
N SER A 368 -6.85 0.86 -3.26
CA SER A 368 -7.29 1.11 -4.64
C SER A 368 -7.29 -0.18 -5.47
N ARG A 369 -6.24 -1.00 -5.36
CA ARG A 369 -6.19 -2.31 -6.02
C ARG A 369 -7.29 -3.26 -5.57
N ILE A 370 -7.62 -3.27 -4.28
CA ILE A 370 -8.75 -4.07 -3.76
C ILE A 370 -10.07 -3.59 -4.37
N GLU A 371 -10.29 -2.29 -4.44
CA GLU A 371 -11.50 -1.71 -5.01
C GLU A 371 -11.60 -1.95 -6.52
N ILE A 372 -10.49 -1.87 -7.27
CA ILE A 372 -10.45 -2.22 -8.70
C ILE A 372 -10.88 -3.68 -8.92
N ALA A 373 -10.34 -4.62 -8.14
CA ALA A 373 -10.73 -6.04 -8.24
C ALA A 373 -12.22 -6.22 -7.92
N LYS A 374 -12.72 -5.54 -6.89
CA LYS A 374 -14.14 -5.56 -6.50
C LYS A 374 -15.06 -4.99 -7.59
N GLN A 375 -14.67 -3.91 -8.26
CA GLN A 375 -15.41 -3.33 -9.38
C GLN A 375 -15.51 -4.29 -10.57
N HIS A 376 -14.51 -5.15 -10.77
CA HIS A 376 -14.52 -6.21 -11.77
C HIS A 376 -15.22 -7.50 -11.28
N GLY A 377 -15.77 -7.50 -10.06
CA GLY A 377 -16.42 -8.67 -9.47
C GLY A 377 -15.46 -9.79 -9.10
N VAL A 378 -14.15 -9.51 -9.01
CA VAL A 378 -13.13 -10.52 -8.75
C VAL A 378 -12.66 -10.46 -7.29
N PRO A 379 -12.77 -11.56 -6.52
CA PRO A 379 -12.31 -11.60 -5.15
C PRO A 379 -10.77 -11.51 -5.09
N ILE A 380 -10.26 -10.76 -4.13
CA ILE A 380 -8.82 -10.55 -3.93
C ILE A 380 -8.40 -11.00 -2.53
N THR A 381 -7.47 -11.95 -2.48
CA THR A 381 -6.84 -12.42 -1.24
C THR A 381 -5.33 -12.15 -1.28
N ASN A 382 -4.62 -12.53 -0.21
CA ASN A 382 -3.18 -12.34 -0.09
C ASN A 382 -2.42 -13.68 -0.06
N TYR A 383 -1.14 -13.66 -0.45
CA TYR A 383 -0.22 -14.81 -0.38
C TYR A 383 -0.32 -15.56 0.95
N GLY A 384 -0.23 -14.86 2.08
CA GLY A 384 -0.26 -15.51 3.40
C GLY A 384 -1.53 -16.29 3.66
N ILE A 385 -2.67 -15.74 3.23
CA ILE A 385 -3.99 -16.35 3.39
C ILE A 385 -4.15 -17.55 2.44
N ALA A 386 -3.79 -17.39 1.16
CA ALA A 386 -3.86 -18.45 0.17
C ALA A 386 -2.94 -19.64 0.51
N ILE A 387 -1.70 -19.36 0.94
CA ILE A 387 -0.77 -20.40 1.39
C ILE A 387 -1.32 -21.10 2.63
N SER A 388 -1.79 -20.36 3.62
CA SER A 388 -2.33 -20.96 4.85
C SER A 388 -3.58 -21.80 4.60
N LEU A 389 -4.42 -21.41 3.62
CA LEU A 389 -5.58 -22.19 3.20
C LEU A 389 -5.17 -23.50 2.53
N THR A 390 -4.31 -23.42 1.51
CA THR A 390 -3.85 -24.60 0.77
C THR A 390 -3.04 -25.58 1.63
N GLN A 391 -2.45 -25.09 2.73
CA GLN A 391 -1.73 -25.90 3.73
C GLN A 391 -2.63 -26.36 4.89
N GLY A 392 -3.92 -26.04 4.90
CA GLY A 392 -4.87 -26.50 5.93
C GLY A 392 -4.72 -25.84 7.30
N VAL A 393 -4.04 -24.69 7.39
CA VAL A 393 -3.74 -24.00 8.66
C VAL A 393 -4.38 -22.61 8.78
N LEU A 394 -5.21 -22.21 7.82
CA LEU A 394 -5.79 -20.86 7.75
C LEU A 394 -6.52 -20.44 9.03
N GLN A 395 -7.39 -21.29 9.56
CA GLN A 395 -8.17 -20.95 10.77
C GLN A 395 -7.26 -20.65 11.96
N ARG A 396 -6.15 -21.40 12.08
CA ARG A 396 -5.18 -21.23 13.16
C ARG A 396 -4.44 -19.90 13.05
N VAL A 397 -4.00 -19.52 11.85
CA VAL A 397 -3.26 -18.27 11.65
C VAL A 397 -4.14 -17.01 11.60
N LEU A 398 -5.46 -17.19 11.41
CA LEU A 398 -6.46 -16.12 11.51
C LEU A 398 -7.10 -16.02 12.90
N SER A 399 -6.87 -16.96 13.81
CA SER A 399 -7.43 -16.89 15.17
C SER A 399 -7.07 -15.62 15.95
N PRO A 400 -5.90 -14.97 15.75
CA PRO A 400 -5.63 -13.66 16.36
C PRO A 400 -6.48 -12.50 15.78
N PHE A 401 -7.24 -12.75 14.71
CA PHE A 401 -8.05 -11.76 13.99
C PHE A 401 -9.52 -12.21 13.85
N PRO A 402 -10.32 -12.16 14.93
CA PRO A 402 -11.66 -12.76 14.96
C PRO A 402 -12.59 -12.29 13.84
N ALA A 403 -12.55 -11.00 13.49
CA ALA A 403 -13.38 -10.44 12.40
C ALA A 403 -13.03 -11.02 11.03
N ALA A 404 -11.73 -11.27 10.77
CA ALA A 404 -11.28 -11.86 9.50
C ALA A 404 -11.63 -13.35 9.43
N LEU A 405 -11.46 -14.07 10.54
CA LEU A 405 -11.84 -15.48 10.65
C LEU A 405 -13.36 -15.66 10.47
N ALA A 406 -14.16 -14.82 11.12
CA ALA A 406 -15.62 -14.84 10.95
C ALA A 406 -16.02 -14.58 9.49
N ALA A 407 -15.45 -13.56 8.86
CA ALA A 407 -15.75 -13.25 7.45
C ALA A 407 -15.39 -14.38 6.47
N TYR A 408 -14.34 -15.16 6.77
CA TYR A 408 -14.02 -16.37 6.01
C TYR A 408 -15.09 -17.46 6.21
N HIS A 409 -15.46 -17.75 7.46
CA HIS A 409 -16.49 -18.76 7.76
C HIS A 409 -17.86 -18.41 7.18
N ASP A 410 -18.30 -17.15 7.33
CA ASP A 410 -19.59 -16.69 6.80
C ASP A 410 -19.68 -16.92 5.29
N GLU A 411 -18.60 -16.64 4.57
CA GLU A 411 -18.55 -16.80 3.12
C GLU A 411 -18.47 -18.26 2.67
N ILE A 412 -17.73 -19.11 3.41
CA ILE A 412 -17.71 -20.56 3.17
C ILE A 412 -19.10 -21.16 3.39
N ASN A 413 -19.75 -20.83 4.51
CA ASN A 413 -21.09 -21.33 4.83
C ASN A 413 -22.10 -20.90 3.76
N ARG A 414 -22.02 -19.63 3.34
CA ARG A 414 -22.82 -19.09 2.23
C ARG A 414 -22.61 -19.85 0.92
N LYS A 415 -21.37 -20.22 0.59
CA LYS A 415 -21.02 -20.99 -0.63
C LYS A 415 -21.45 -22.46 -0.53
N ARG A 416 -21.43 -23.06 0.67
CA ARG A 416 -21.87 -24.44 0.93
C ARG A 416 -23.38 -24.58 1.09
N GLY A 417 -24.11 -23.46 1.18
CA GLY A 417 -25.57 -23.46 1.37
C GLY A 417 -26.01 -23.75 2.81
N GLU A 418 -25.08 -23.70 3.77
CA GLU A 418 -25.32 -23.86 5.18
C GLU A 418 -25.69 -22.49 5.76
N LYS A 419 -26.96 -22.29 6.15
CA LYS A 419 -27.45 -21.08 6.82
C LYS A 419 -27.70 -21.33 8.29
#